data_AF-A0A0L8I5Z8-F1
#
_entry.id   AF-A0A0L8I5Z8-F1
#
_cell.length_a   1.000
_cell.length_b   1.000
_cell.length_c   1.000
_cell.angle_alpha   90.00
_cell.angle_beta   90.00
_cell.angle_gamma   90.00
#
_symmetry.space_group_name_H-M   'P 1'
#
loop_
_entity.id
_entity.type
_entity.pdbx_description
1 polymer ?
#
loop_
_entity_poly.entity_id
_entity_poly.type
_entity_poly.pdbx_seq_one_letter_code
_entity_poly.pdbx_strand_id
1 'polypeptide(L)'
;MQDGIAHYEQNEILKILKKQKFSLLIDEIVCFFDEQLLNVKDALLDAIVLENSLSRGLYDAVKSTLTKEDVSMSNILGFASDNCSTMIGNKSGFQKLLRNDISTVFTIGCVCHSFALCSSHAVKMLPSYLKFYFKGLNFLLFSK
;
A
#
# COMPACT_ATOMS: atom_id res chain seq x y z
N MET A 1 -23.03 -4.59 -2.04
CA MET A 1 -22.45 -3.72 -3.08
C MET A 1 -21.12 -4.35 -3.46
N GLN A 2 -21.08 -5.11 -4.55
CA GLN A 2 -19.92 -5.93 -4.94
C GLN A 2 -19.55 -5.72 -6.42
N ASP A 3 -19.97 -4.58 -6.99
CA ASP A 3 -19.83 -4.25 -8.42
C ASP A 3 -19.05 -2.93 -8.58
N GLY A 4 -17.89 -2.83 -7.93
CA GLY A 4 -17.04 -1.63 -8.01
C GLY A 4 -16.04 -1.65 -9.17
N ILE A 5 -15.69 -2.84 -9.68
CA ILE A 5 -14.68 -3.05 -10.73
C ILE A 5 -15.32 -3.86 -11.83
N ALA A 6 -15.09 -3.49 -13.09
CA ALA A 6 -15.56 -4.27 -14.22
C ALA A 6 -14.95 -5.68 -14.14
N HIS A 7 -15.78 -6.70 -13.92
CA HIS A 7 -15.37 -8.10 -13.77
C HIS A 7 -14.41 -8.58 -14.87
N TYR A 8 -14.54 -8.05 -16.09
CA TYR A 8 -13.63 -8.33 -17.19
C TYR A 8 -12.19 -7.85 -16.92
N GLU A 9 -12.01 -6.61 -16.48
CA GLU A 9 -10.69 -6.04 -16.20
C GLU A 9 -10.00 -6.75 -15.04
N GLN A 10 -10.77 -7.07 -13.98
CA GLN A 10 -10.27 -7.83 -12.84
C GLN A 10 -9.72 -9.20 -13.29
N ASN A 11 -10.43 -9.92 -14.16
CA ASN A 11 -9.96 -11.22 -14.67
C ASN A 11 -8.67 -11.12 -15.48
N GLU A 12 -8.48 -10.06 -16.28
CA GLU A 12 -7.23 -9.83 -17.00
C GLU A 12 -6.08 -9.56 -16.04
N ILE A 13 -6.30 -8.72 -15.02
CA ILE A 13 -5.31 -8.48 -13.96
C ILE A 13 -4.95 -9.79 -13.27
N LEU A 14 -5.94 -10.60 -12.86
CA LEU A 14 -5.70 -11.88 -12.20
C LEU A 14 -4.85 -12.85 -13.04
N LYS A 15 -5.10 -12.94 -14.34
CA LYS A 15 -4.27 -13.74 -15.26
C LYS A 15 -2.80 -13.31 -15.24
N ILE A 16 -2.55 -12.00 -15.11
CA ILE A 16 -1.21 -11.43 -15.01
C ILE A 16 -0.59 -11.79 -13.65
N LEU A 17 -1.27 -11.50 -12.55
CA LEU A 17 -0.76 -11.72 -11.18
C LEU A 17 -0.41 -13.19 -10.88
N LYS A 18 -1.09 -14.14 -11.54
CA LYS A 18 -0.76 -15.57 -11.43
C LYS A 18 0.57 -15.93 -12.08
N LYS A 19 0.95 -15.26 -13.16
CA LYS A 19 2.10 -15.61 -14.00
C LYS A 19 3.39 -14.89 -13.59
N GLN A 20 3.28 -13.69 -13.03
CA GLN A 20 4.43 -12.84 -12.77
C GLN A 20 4.45 -12.23 -11.38
N LYS A 21 5.58 -11.61 -11.05
CA LYS A 21 5.75 -10.89 -9.79
C LYS A 21 5.07 -9.52 -9.84
N PHE A 22 4.56 -9.09 -8.71
CA PHE A 22 3.91 -7.79 -8.55
C PHE A 22 4.18 -7.21 -7.16
N SER A 23 3.95 -5.91 -7.00
CA SER A 23 3.98 -5.23 -5.71
C SER A 23 2.59 -4.86 -5.25
N LEU A 24 2.36 -4.92 -3.94
CA LEU A 24 1.13 -4.49 -3.30
C LEU A 24 1.24 -3.03 -2.84
N LEU A 25 0.28 -2.19 -3.20
CA LEU A 25 0.10 -0.88 -2.60
C LEU A 25 -1.15 -0.97 -1.73
N ILE A 26 -1.00 -0.75 -0.42
CA ILE A 26 -2.13 -0.92 0.51
C ILE A 26 -3.02 0.33 0.45
N ASP A 27 -3.84 0.30 -0.59
CA ASP A 27 -5.09 1.00 -0.89
C ASP A 27 -5.69 0.28 -2.13
N GLU A 28 -5.56 -1.06 -2.14
CA GLU A 28 -6.11 -2.01 -3.13
C GLU A 28 -5.50 -1.99 -4.55
N ILE A 29 -4.40 -1.27 -4.72
CA ILE A 29 -3.69 -1.17 -6.00
C ILE A 29 -2.58 -2.23 -6.07
N VAL A 30 -2.55 -2.99 -7.16
CA VAL A 30 -1.42 -3.84 -7.54
C VAL A 30 -0.57 -3.12 -8.58
N CYS A 31 0.74 -3.23 -8.43
CA CYS A 31 1.72 -2.64 -9.32
C CYS A 31 2.53 -3.76 -9.98
N PHE A 32 2.53 -3.83 -11.31
CA PHE A 32 3.25 -4.87 -12.05
C PHE A 32 3.88 -4.30 -13.33
N PHE A 33 4.86 -5.00 -13.89
CA PHE A 33 5.47 -4.62 -15.15
C PHE A 33 4.71 -5.24 -16.32
N ASP A 34 4.29 -4.43 -17.29
CA ASP A 34 3.70 -4.89 -18.54
C ASP A 34 4.82 -5.04 -19.58
N GLU A 35 5.15 -6.29 -19.91
CA GLU A 35 6.21 -6.61 -20.88
C GLU A 35 5.89 -6.16 -22.31
N GLN A 36 4.60 -6.04 -22.68
CA GLN A 36 4.21 -5.63 -24.02
C GLN A 36 4.40 -4.13 -24.22
N LEU A 37 4.03 -3.34 -23.21
CA LEU A 37 4.16 -1.88 -23.23
C LEU A 37 5.50 -1.39 -22.66
N LEU A 38 6.30 -2.30 -22.10
CA LEU A 38 7.58 -2.01 -21.43
C LEU A 38 7.46 -0.91 -20.37
N ASN A 39 6.36 -0.93 -19.61
CA ASN A 39 6.09 0.05 -18.57
C ASN A 39 5.52 -0.58 -17.30
N VAL A 40 5.58 0.17 -16.21
CA VAL A 40 4.94 -0.21 -14.95
C VAL A 40 3.47 0.19 -15.04
N LYS A 41 2.58 -0.71 -14.63
CA LYS A 41 1.14 -0.48 -14.53
C LYS A 41 0.66 -0.64 -13.11
N ASP A 42 -0.21 0.28 -12.72
CA ASP A 42 -0.97 0.24 -11.49
C ASP A 42 -2.42 -0.11 -11.83
N ALA A 43 -3.01 -1.04 -11.10
CA ALA A 43 -4.39 -1.45 -11.30
C ALA A 43 -5.08 -1.75 -9.97
N LEU A 44 -6.36 -1.41 -9.86
CA LEU A 44 -7.17 -1.77 -8.70
C LEU A 44 -7.56 -3.25 -8.80
N LEU A 45 -7.21 -4.06 -7.81
CA LEU A 45 -7.51 -5.50 -7.82
C LEU A 45 -8.90 -5.78 -7.26
N ASP A 46 -9.21 -5.27 -6.07
CA ASP A 46 -10.46 -5.54 -5.38
C ASP A 46 -10.69 -4.50 -4.28
N ALA A 47 -11.96 -4.19 -3.98
CA ALA A 47 -12.33 -3.28 -2.91
C ALA A 47 -12.96 -4.01 -1.71
N ILE A 48 -12.21 -4.11 -0.61
CA ILE A 48 -12.52 -4.95 0.55
C ILE A 48 -12.85 -4.07 1.76
N VAL A 49 -14.09 -4.17 2.22
CA VAL A 49 -14.50 -3.54 3.47
C VAL A 49 -13.96 -4.35 4.65
N LEU A 50 -13.13 -3.72 5.47
CA LEU A 50 -12.54 -4.34 6.65
C LEU A 50 -13.34 -3.99 7.91
N GLU A 51 -13.66 -4.99 8.73
CA GLU A 51 -14.30 -4.79 10.04
C GLU A 51 -13.33 -4.19 11.07
N ASN A 52 -12.03 -4.48 10.95
CA ASN A 52 -10.98 -3.85 11.75
C ASN A 52 -9.75 -3.56 10.88
N SER A 53 -9.12 -2.40 11.12
CA SER A 53 -7.91 -1.96 10.42
C SER A 53 -6.63 -2.40 11.14
N LEU A 54 -6.68 -3.51 11.88
CA LEU A 54 -5.48 -4.07 12.51
C LEU A 54 -4.63 -4.79 11.46
N SER A 55 -3.33 -4.88 11.72
CA SER A 55 -2.35 -5.48 10.81
C SER A 55 -2.72 -6.91 10.40
N ARG A 56 -3.29 -7.68 11.33
CA ARG A 56 -3.76 -9.04 11.08
C ARG A 56 -5.01 -9.07 10.21
N GLY A 57 -5.99 -8.20 10.45
CA GLY A 57 -7.18 -8.10 9.61
C GLY A 57 -6.83 -7.77 8.16
N LEU A 58 -5.92 -6.81 7.96
CA LEU A 58 -5.39 -6.46 6.64
C LEU A 58 -4.68 -7.64 5.95
N TYR A 59 -3.81 -8.34 6.68
CA TYR A 59 -3.08 -9.48 6.15
C TYR A 59 -4.01 -10.65 5.80
N ASP A 60 -4.97 -10.97 6.66
CA ASP A 60 -5.92 -12.05 6.43
C ASP A 60 -6.83 -11.71 5.23
N ALA A 61 -7.26 -10.45 5.10
CA ALA A 61 -8.02 -9.97 3.94
C ALA A 61 -7.23 -10.15 2.64
N VAL A 62 -6.01 -9.61 2.54
CA VAL A 62 -5.14 -9.76 1.35
C VAL A 62 -4.91 -11.24 1.02
N LYS A 63 -4.58 -12.04 2.02
CA LYS A 63 -4.33 -13.48 1.84
C LYS A 63 -5.58 -14.20 1.34
N SER A 64 -6.75 -13.88 1.90
CA SER A 64 -8.02 -14.48 1.50
C SER A 64 -8.40 -14.12 0.06
N THR A 65 -8.25 -12.85 -0.34
CA THR A 65 -8.53 -12.38 -1.71
C THR A 65 -7.62 -13.07 -2.72
N LEU A 66 -6.31 -13.11 -2.46
CA LEU A 66 -5.37 -13.78 -3.37
C LEU A 66 -5.61 -15.30 -3.41
N THR A 67 -5.94 -15.94 -2.29
CA THR A 67 -6.24 -17.37 -2.25
C THR A 67 -7.53 -17.71 -2.99
N LYS A 68 -8.58 -16.89 -2.83
CA LYS A 68 -9.87 -17.05 -3.53
C LYS A 68 -9.70 -17.02 -5.04
N GLU A 69 -8.84 -16.13 -5.52
CA GLU A 69 -8.56 -15.96 -6.93
C GLU A 69 -7.39 -16.85 -7.42
N ASP A 70 -6.85 -17.73 -6.58
CA ASP A 70 -5.75 -18.65 -6.90
C ASP A 70 -4.48 -17.91 -7.41
N VAL A 71 -4.16 -16.79 -6.75
CA VAL A 71 -2.91 -16.05 -6.91
C VAL A 71 -1.96 -16.41 -5.78
N SER A 72 -0.76 -16.87 -6.12
CA SER A 72 0.24 -17.24 -5.12
C SER A 72 0.74 -16.01 -4.36
N MET A 73 0.69 -16.05 -3.02
CA MET A 73 1.35 -15.04 -2.17
C MET A 73 2.84 -14.87 -2.53
N SER A 74 3.52 -15.95 -2.93
CA SER A 74 4.93 -15.89 -3.31
C SER A 74 5.21 -14.99 -4.52
N ASN A 75 4.18 -14.60 -5.30
CA ASN A 75 4.31 -13.65 -6.40
C ASN A 75 4.41 -12.19 -5.95
N ILE A 76 4.16 -11.91 -4.67
CA ILE A 76 4.38 -10.58 -4.11
C ILE A 76 5.90 -10.35 -3.99
N LEU A 77 6.41 -9.41 -4.78
CA LEU A 77 7.80 -8.94 -4.76
C LEU A 77 8.03 -7.98 -3.59
N GLY A 78 7.06 -7.10 -3.37
CA GLY A 78 7.15 -6.08 -2.33
C GLY A 78 5.80 -5.47 -1.98
N PHE A 79 5.79 -4.63 -0.96
CA PHE A 79 4.65 -3.77 -0.69
C PHE A 79 5.08 -2.36 -0.30
N ALA A 80 4.20 -1.39 -0.57
CA ALA A 80 4.34 -0.03 -0.06
C ALA A 80 3.06 0.41 0.66
N SER A 81 3.25 1.18 1.73
CA SER A 81 2.15 1.72 2.53
C SER A 81 2.62 2.92 3.36
N ASP A 82 1.71 3.51 4.14
CA ASP A 82 2.06 4.52 5.12
C ASP A 82 3.05 3.97 6.17
N ASN A 83 3.66 4.88 6.94
CA ASN A 83 4.62 4.51 7.98
C ASN A 83 3.93 4.19 9.31
N CYS A 84 2.63 3.88 9.31
CA CYS A 84 1.92 3.54 10.55
C CYS A 84 2.46 2.23 11.14
N SER A 85 2.39 2.10 12.46
CA SER A 85 2.83 0.90 13.17
C SER A 85 2.06 -0.36 12.75
N THR A 86 0.79 -0.19 12.33
CA THR A 86 -0.03 -1.25 11.74
C THR A 86 0.59 -1.81 10.46
N MET A 87 1.24 -0.98 9.65
CA MET A 87 1.78 -1.36 8.35
C MET A 87 3.24 -1.80 8.44
N ILE A 88 4.09 -0.94 9.01
CA ILE A 88 5.56 -1.08 8.99
C ILE A 88 6.12 -1.45 10.38
N GLY A 89 5.26 -1.76 11.36
CA GLY A 89 5.69 -2.17 12.68
C GLY A 89 6.54 -3.45 12.69
N ASN A 90 7.74 -3.38 13.28
CA ASN A 90 8.70 -4.48 13.32
C ASN A 90 8.22 -5.73 14.09
N LYS A 91 7.35 -5.55 15.10
CA LYS A 91 6.90 -6.64 15.98
C LYS A 91 5.63 -7.33 15.48
N SER A 92 4.66 -6.54 15.01
CA SER A 92 3.31 -7.00 14.71
C SER A 92 2.66 -6.28 13.54
N GLY A 93 3.41 -5.51 12.75
CA GLY A 93 2.88 -4.83 11.57
C GLY A 93 2.62 -5.79 10.41
N PHE A 94 1.87 -5.32 9.42
CA PHE A 94 1.58 -6.07 8.19
C PHE A 94 2.85 -6.57 7.52
N GLN A 95 3.91 -5.74 7.47
CA GLN A 95 5.23 -6.13 6.99
C GLN A 95 5.76 -7.40 7.66
N LYS A 96 5.62 -7.49 8.99
CA LYS A 96 6.15 -8.61 9.75
C LYS A 96 5.37 -9.89 9.43
N LEU A 97 4.04 -9.79 9.28
CA LEU A 97 3.19 -10.90 8.88
C LEU A 97 3.53 -11.37 7.46
N LEU A 98 3.67 -10.45 6.52
CA LEU A 98 4.02 -10.76 5.13
C LEU A 98 5.41 -11.41 5.02
N ARG A 99 6.39 -10.93 5.78
CA ARG A 99 7.75 -11.50 5.83
C ARG A 99 7.83 -12.89 6.45
N ASN A 100 6.88 -13.27 7.30
CA ASN A 100 6.85 -14.62 7.85
C ASN A 100 6.48 -15.65 6.77
N ASP A 101 5.64 -15.26 5.80
CA ASP A 101 5.26 -16.12 4.66
C ASP A 101 6.21 -15.96 3.46
N ILE A 102 6.74 -14.74 3.26
CA ILE A 102 7.58 -14.38 2.11
C ILE A 102 8.84 -13.68 2.63
N SER A 103 9.87 -14.45 2.98
CA SER A 103 11.08 -13.92 3.61
C SER A 103 11.84 -12.89 2.76
N THR A 104 11.68 -12.93 1.44
CA THR A 104 12.34 -12.05 0.47
C THR A 104 11.54 -10.78 0.15
N VAL A 105 10.36 -10.58 0.76
CA VAL A 105 9.50 -9.45 0.40
C VAL A 105 10.13 -8.12 0.77
N PHE A 106 10.16 -7.22 -0.20
CA PHE A 106 10.65 -5.87 -0.03
C PHE A 106 9.55 -4.94 0.50
N THR A 107 9.92 -3.95 1.32
CA THR A 107 8.94 -3.04 1.93
C THR A 107 9.43 -1.62 1.86
N ILE A 108 8.56 -0.72 1.38
CA ILE A 108 8.80 0.73 1.36
C ILE A 108 7.73 1.44 2.18
N GLY A 109 8.17 2.37 3.04
CA GLY A 109 7.27 3.34 3.67
C GLY A 109 7.03 4.56 2.80
N CYS A 110 5.88 5.19 2.98
CA CYS A 110 5.49 6.42 2.32
C CYS A 110 6.48 7.56 2.60
N VAL A 111 7.17 7.98 1.53
CA VAL A 111 8.07 9.14 1.54
C VAL A 111 7.28 10.42 1.81
N CYS A 112 6.06 10.54 1.27
CA CYS A 112 5.20 11.70 1.49
C CYS A 112 4.84 11.86 2.97
N HIS A 113 4.46 10.77 3.64
CA HIS A 113 4.19 10.78 5.08
C HIS A 113 5.44 11.15 5.88
N SER A 114 6.58 10.57 5.54
CA SER A 114 7.86 10.87 6.18
C SER A 114 8.22 12.36 6.03
N PHE A 115 8.02 12.92 4.84
CA PHE A 115 8.29 14.34 4.56
C PHE A 115 7.28 15.26 5.27
N ALA A 116 6.00 14.87 5.35
CA ALA A 116 4.98 15.58 6.12
C ALA A 116 5.39 15.69 7.60
N LEU A 117 5.89 14.59 8.17
CA LEU A 117 6.39 14.57 9.54
C LEU A 117 7.61 15.50 9.69
N CYS A 118 8.60 15.40 8.80
CA CYS A 118 9.78 16.28 8.82
C CYS A 118 9.37 17.76 8.76
N SER A 119 8.50 18.12 7.82
CA SER A 119 8.02 19.47 7.62
C SER A 119 7.20 19.96 8.83
N SER A 120 6.32 19.13 9.39
CA SER A 120 5.55 19.45 10.61
C SER A 120 6.47 19.75 11.80
N HIS A 121 7.56 18.99 11.95
CA HIS A 121 8.56 19.24 12.99
C HIS A 121 9.36 20.52 12.71
N ALA A 122 9.76 20.78 11.47
CA ALA A 122 10.45 22.00 11.08
C ALA A 122 9.60 23.25 11.39
N VAL A 123 8.30 23.23 11.08
CA VAL A 123 7.38 24.34 11.38
C VAL A 123 7.25 24.61 12.87
N LYS A 124 7.35 23.58 13.74
CA LYS A 124 7.34 23.77 15.19
C LYS A 124 8.55 24.59 15.69
N MET A 125 9.67 24.55 14.97
CA MET A 125 10.91 25.26 15.32
C MET A 125 10.93 26.72 14.82
N LEU A 126 10.00 27.12 13.95
CA LEU A 126 9.93 28.49 13.46
C LEU A 126 9.45 29.47 14.54
N PRO A 127 9.79 30.76 14.46
CA PRO A 127 9.17 31.80 15.27
C PRO A 127 7.64 31.85 15.08
N SER A 128 6.89 32.20 16.13
CA SER A 128 5.42 32.15 16.15
C SER A 128 4.74 32.91 15.01
N TYR A 129 5.33 34.03 14.54
CA TYR A 129 4.79 34.82 13.44
C TYR A 129 4.90 34.12 12.08
N LEU A 130 5.89 33.24 11.88
CA LEU A 130 6.02 32.43 10.66
C LEU A 130 5.17 31.15 10.73
N LYS A 131 4.94 30.60 11.93
CA LYS A 131 4.17 29.35 12.08
C LYS A 131 2.79 29.41 11.43
N PHE A 132 2.12 30.55 11.48
CA PHE A 132 0.78 30.72 10.90
C PHE A 132 0.79 30.49 9.37
N TYR A 133 1.77 31.06 8.66
CA TYR A 133 1.90 30.92 7.20
C TYR A 133 2.26 29.48 6.79
N PHE A 134 3.19 28.85 7.51
CA PHE A 134 3.70 27.53 7.12
C PHE A 134 2.84 26.35 7.60
N LYS A 135 1.98 26.54 8.62
CA LYS A 135 1.00 25.50 9.00
C LYS A 135 0.02 25.18 7.87
N GLY A 136 -0.42 26.17 7.10
CA GLY A 136 -1.35 25.96 5.98
C GLY A 136 -0.72 25.17 4.82
N LEU A 137 0.56 25.42 4.52
CA LEU A 137 1.30 24.73 3.45
C LEU A 137 1.51 23.24 3.74
N ASN A 138 1.75 22.87 5.00
CA ASN A 138 1.94 21.48 5.38
C ASN A 138 0.71 20.60 5.13
N PHE A 139 -0.48 21.16 5.37
CA PHE A 139 -1.75 20.48 5.14
C PHE A 139 -2.02 20.30 3.63
N LEU A 140 -1.63 21.28 2.80
CA LEU A 140 -1.88 21.25 1.36
C LEU A 140 -0.94 20.32 0.57
N LEU A 141 0.31 20.18 1.00
CA LEU A 141 1.33 19.48 0.21
C LEU A 141 1.45 17.98 0.50
N PHE A 142 1.01 17.51 1.67
CA PHE A 142 1.33 16.15 2.13
C PHE A 142 0.16 15.37 2.74
N SER A 143 -1.09 15.83 2.58
CA SER A 143 -2.29 15.16 3.14
C SER A 143 -3.10 14.36 2.10
N LYS A 144 -2.42 13.54 1.30
CA LYS A 144 -3.04 12.41 0.60
C LYS A 144 -2.34 11.13 1.03
#